data_AF-H6WQU0-F1
#
_entry.id   AF-H6WQU0-F1
#
_cell.length_a   1.000
_cell.length_b   1.000
_cell.length_c   1.000
_cell.angle_alpha   90.00
_cell.angle_beta   90.00
_cell.angle_gamma   90.00
#
_symmetry.space_group_name_H-M   'P 1'
#
loop_
_entity.id
_entity.type
_entity.pdbx_description
1 polymer ?
#
loop_
_entity_poly.entity_id
_entity_poly.type
_entity_poly.pdbx_seq_one_letter_code
_entity_poly.pdbx_strand_id
1 'polypeptide(L)'
;AMQIGMSMISAYKQAAGEAATGDFAYAAKHAEVVHMGSYLPVRRARGENEPGGIAFGFLADIVQTPRKYPDDPVRQTLDVVAAGAMLYDQIWLGSYMSGGVGFTQYATAAYTDNVLDDFTYFGQEYVEDKYGMTEAPNDMDTVLDVASEVNFYALEQFEDYPALLETIFGGSQRASIVAAAAGCSTAFATGNAQTGLSGWYLSMYLHKEQHSRLGFYGYDLQDQCGASNVFSIRGDEGLPLEARGANYPNYAM
;
A
#
# COMPACT_ATOMS: atom_id res chain seq x y z
N ALA A 1 26.91 9.52 -5.85
CA ALA A 1 27.66 10.10 -6.99
C ALA A 1 29.05 10.65 -6.64
N MET A 2 29.20 11.68 -5.78
CA MET A 2 30.51 12.32 -5.56
C MET A 2 31.60 11.34 -5.11
N GLN A 3 31.30 10.49 -4.14
CA GLN A 3 32.25 9.48 -3.65
C GLN A 3 32.51 8.35 -4.65
N ILE A 4 31.51 8.02 -5.50
CA ILE A 4 31.71 7.08 -6.62
C ILE A 4 32.71 7.68 -7.61
N GLY A 5 32.55 8.96 -7.99
CA GLY A 5 33.48 9.65 -8.88
C GLY A 5 34.91 9.70 -8.33
N MET A 6 35.08 10.08 -7.05
CA MET A 6 36.41 10.09 -6.42
C MET A 6 37.03 8.68 -6.33
N SER A 7 36.22 7.66 -6.05
CA SER A 7 36.69 6.27 -6.01
C SER A 7 37.09 5.77 -7.39
N MET A 8 36.36 6.13 -8.45
CA MET A 8 36.73 5.80 -9.84
C MET A 8 38.06 6.44 -10.23
N ILE A 9 38.21 7.75 -9.95
CA ILE A 9 39.47 8.47 -10.19
C ILE A 9 40.64 7.76 -9.50
N SER A 10 40.48 7.47 -8.21
CA SER A 10 41.52 6.85 -7.39
C SER A 10 41.85 5.41 -7.81
N ALA A 11 40.84 4.54 -7.89
CA ALA A 11 41.01 3.11 -8.14
C ALA A 11 41.53 2.81 -9.55
N TYR A 12 41.08 3.58 -10.55
CA TYR A 12 41.48 3.38 -11.95
C TYR A 12 42.58 4.33 -12.42
N LYS A 13 43.19 5.10 -11.50
CA LYS A 13 44.32 6.02 -11.78
C LYS A 13 44.03 7.02 -12.91
N GLN A 14 42.80 7.54 -12.94
CA GLN A 14 42.40 8.54 -13.93
C GLN A 14 42.94 9.92 -13.56
N ALA A 15 42.93 10.86 -14.51
CA ALA A 15 43.21 12.26 -14.18
C ALA A 15 42.10 12.82 -13.28
N ALA A 16 42.47 13.58 -12.25
CA ALA A 16 41.54 14.13 -11.27
C ALA A 16 40.78 15.35 -11.81
N GLY A 17 39.79 15.11 -12.67
CA GLY A 17 38.96 16.14 -13.30
C GLY A 17 39.19 16.29 -14.81
N GLU A 18 39.20 15.19 -15.54
CA GLU A 18 39.19 15.20 -17.01
C GLU A 18 37.78 15.06 -17.58
N ALA A 19 37.62 15.16 -18.91
CA ALA A 19 36.32 15.07 -19.56
C ALA A 19 35.55 13.78 -19.20
N ALA A 20 36.25 12.64 -19.17
CA ALA A 20 35.65 11.35 -18.81
C ALA A 20 35.10 11.31 -17.37
N THR A 21 35.59 12.16 -16.46
CA THR A 21 35.00 12.32 -15.11
C THR A 21 33.53 12.77 -15.18
N GLY A 22 33.17 13.54 -16.21
CA GLY A 22 31.79 13.97 -16.46
C GLY A 22 30.84 12.81 -16.77
N ASP A 23 31.31 11.79 -17.49
CA ASP A 23 30.49 10.62 -17.84
C ASP A 23 30.11 9.81 -16.59
N PHE A 24 31.07 9.59 -15.68
CA PHE A 24 30.79 8.96 -14.38
C PHE A 24 29.83 9.77 -13.53
N ALA A 25 29.92 11.11 -13.60
CA ALA A 25 29.00 11.98 -12.87
C ALA A 25 27.56 11.88 -13.42
N TYR A 26 27.38 11.85 -14.74
CA TYR A 26 26.07 11.70 -15.36
C TYR A 26 25.47 10.32 -15.10
N ALA A 27 26.27 9.26 -15.24
CA ALA A 27 25.86 7.90 -14.94
C ALA A 27 25.36 7.78 -13.49
N ALA A 28 26.22 8.09 -12.53
CA ALA A 28 25.95 7.92 -11.10
C ALA A 28 24.92 8.89 -10.51
N LYS A 29 24.47 9.91 -11.26
CA LYS A 29 23.43 10.86 -10.83
C LYS A 29 22.13 10.71 -11.58
N HIS A 30 22.15 10.22 -12.83
CA HIS A 30 20.99 10.26 -13.72
C HIS A 30 20.81 8.95 -14.49
N ALA A 31 21.80 8.52 -15.28
CA ALA A 31 21.57 7.45 -16.25
C ALA A 31 21.36 6.06 -15.63
N GLU A 32 21.96 5.78 -14.48
CA GLU A 32 21.93 4.45 -13.83
C GLU A 32 21.63 4.51 -12.33
N VAL A 33 21.14 5.66 -11.82
CA VAL A 33 20.71 5.76 -10.42
C VAL A 33 19.27 5.28 -10.29
N VAL A 34 19.02 4.43 -9.29
CA VAL A 34 17.67 4.07 -8.85
C VAL A 34 17.41 4.81 -7.54
N HIS A 35 16.57 5.84 -7.59
CA HIS A 35 16.06 6.51 -6.41
C HIS A 35 15.00 5.64 -5.73
N MET A 36 14.82 5.83 -4.42
CA MET A 36 13.75 5.14 -3.68
C MET A 36 12.37 5.77 -3.96
N GLY A 37 12.35 7.09 -4.19
CA GLY A 37 11.15 7.82 -4.57
C GLY A 37 11.46 8.99 -5.48
N SER A 38 10.52 9.32 -6.36
CA SER A 38 10.65 10.48 -7.28
C SER A 38 10.32 11.80 -6.59
N TYR A 39 10.72 12.92 -7.19
CA TYR A 39 10.31 14.25 -6.72
C TYR A 39 8.78 14.44 -6.78
N LEU A 40 8.27 15.43 -6.03
CA LEU A 40 6.83 15.69 -5.91
C LEU A 40 6.37 17.01 -6.54
N PRO A 41 5.10 17.10 -6.98
CA PRO A 41 4.52 18.34 -7.49
C PRO A 41 4.53 19.50 -6.49
N VAL A 42 4.52 20.72 -7.01
CA VAL A 42 4.79 21.97 -6.26
C VAL A 42 3.93 22.16 -5.00
N ARG A 43 2.66 21.75 -5.02
CA ARG A 43 1.77 21.87 -3.83
C ARG A 43 2.32 21.13 -2.61
N ARG A 44 3.11 20.09 -2.82
CA ARG A 44 3.74 19.24 -1.81
C ARG A 44 5.23 19.05 -2.12
N ALA A 45 5.89 20.12 -2.57
CA ALA A 45 7.24 20.11 -3.14
C ALA A 45 8.28 19.43 -2.24
N ARG A 46 8.84 18.33 -2.75
CA ARG A 46 9.93 17.55 -2.15
C ARG A 46 10.84 17.04 -3.28
N GLY A 47 12.12 16.87 -2.97
CA GLY A 47 13.08 16.22 -3.87
C GLY A 47 12.88 14.71 -3.92
N GLU A 48 13.82 14.00 -4.55
CA GLU A 48 13.86 12.55 -4.58
C GLU A 48 14.07 11.94 -3.17
N ASN A 49 13.73 10.66 -3.04
CA ASN A 49 13.85 9.84 -1.82
C ASN A 49 13.03 10.32 -0.61
N GLU A 50 11.95 11.06 -0.84
CA GLU A 50 10.96 11.40 0.20
C GLU A 50 9.76 10.44 0.13
N PRO A 51 9.07 10.15 1.26
CA PRO A 51 8.07 9.09 1.34
C PRO A 51 6.97 9.18 0.28
N GLY A 52 6.48 10.40 -0.01
CA GLY A 52 5.41 10.60 -0.99
C GLY A 52 5.76 10.16 -2.42
N GLY A 53 7.05 10.01 -2.73
CA GLY A 53 7.55 9.59 -4.04
C GLY A 53 7.82 8.09 -4.15
N ILE A 54 7.72 7.33 -3.06
CA ILE A 54 7.97 5.88 -3.04
C ILE A 54 6.71 5.17 -3.54
N ALA A 55 6.83 4.45 -4.66
CA ALA A 55 5.75 3.61 -5.19
C ALA A 55 5.45 2.43 -4.25
N PHE A 56 4.21 1.96 -4.23
CA PHE A 56 3.79 0.88 -3.33
C PHE A 56 4.57 -0.42 -3.57
N GLY A 57 4.85 -0.76 -4.83
CA GLY A 57 5.69 -1.92 -5.15
C GLY A 57 7.11 -1.80 -4.59
N PHE A 58 7.70 -0.60 -4.60
CA PHE A 58 9.02 -0.38 -4.01
C PHE A 58 9.00 -0.57 -2.50
N LEU A 59 7.94 -0.12 -1.81
CA LEU A 59 7.83 -0.35 -0.38
C LEU A 59 7.68 -1.84 -0.07
N ALA A 60 6.88 -2.57 -0.84
CA ALA A 60 6.75 -4.01 -0.72
C ALA A 60 8.11 -4.71 -0.87
N ASP A 61 8.91 -4.33 -1.86
CA ASP A 61 10.25 -4.90 -2.11
C ASP A 61 11.31 -4.47 -1.07
N ILE A 62 11.17 -3.29 -0.47
CA ILE A 62 12.03 -2.84 0.64
C ILE A 62 11.85 -3.78 1.85
N VAL A 63 10.62 -4.23 2.11
CA VAL A 63 10.32 -5.16 3.20
C VAL A 63 10.83 -6.56 2.86
N GLN A 64 11.60 -7.13 3.78
CA GLN A 64 12.40 -8.34 3.54
C GLN A 64 11.73 -9.63 4.03
N THR A 65 10.45 -9.58 4.40
CA THR A 65 9.70 -10.73 4.92
C THR A 65 9.58 -11.87 3.91
N PRO A 66 9.32 -11.64 2.60
CA PRO A 66 9.22 -12.72 1.61
C PRO A 66 10.43 -13.65 1.55
N ARG A 67 11.66 -13.13 1.70
CA ARG A 67 12.87 -13.96 1.70
C ARG A 67 13.09 -14.78 2.97
N LYS A 68 12.32 -14.53 4.04
CA LYS A 68 12.45 -15.23 5.33
C LYS A 68 11.29 -16.18 5.60
N TYR A 69 10.08 -15.82 5.17
CA TYR A 69 8.87 -16.60 5.37
C TYR A 69 8.15 -16.83 4.03
N PRO A 70 8.78 -17.54 3.08
CA PRO A 70 8.27 -17.68 1.71
C PRO A 70 6.93 -18.43 1.63
N ASP A 71 6.63 -19.26 2.62
CA ASP A 71 5.44 -20.12 2.64
C ASP A 71 4.23 -19.49 3.37
N ASP A 72 4.37 -18.25 3.85
CA ASP A 72 3.33 -17.55 4.62
C ASP A 72 2.97 -16.22 3.92
N PRO A 73 2.05 -16.25 2.93
CA PRO A 73 1.70 -15.08 2.12
C PRO A 73 0.98 -14.00 2.94
N VAL A 74 0.23 -14.38 3.98
CA VAL A 74 -0.43 -13.43 4.88
C VAL A 74 0.61 -12.63 5.64
N ARG A 75 1.56 -13.30 6.30
CA ARG A 75 2.63 -12.60 7.02
C ARG A 75 3.45 -11.71 6.11
N GLN A 76 3.80 -12.18 4.90
CA GLN A 76 4.49 -11.35 3.92
C GLN A 76 3.74 -10.06 3.63
N THR A 77 2.44 -10.17 3.42
CA THR A 77 1.55 -9.04 3.11
C THR A 77 1.42 -8.09 4.31
N LEU A 78 1.20 -8.62 5.52
CA LEU A 78 0.96 -7.79 6.69
C LEU A 78 2.21 -7.11 7.24
N ASP A 79 3.39 -7.70 7.05
CA ASP A 79 4.65 -6.99 7.35
C ASP A 79 4.87 -5.81 6.38
N VAL A 80 4.39 -5.90 5.13
CA VAL A 80 4.36 -4.75 4.19
C VAL A 80 3.34 -3.71 4.64
N VAL A 81 2.14 -4.14 5.08
CA VAL A 81 1.12 -3.22 5.62
C VAL A 81 1.65 -2.48 6.84
N ALA A 82 2.33 -3.15 7.78
CA ALA A 82 2.91 -2.50 8.95
C ALA A 82 3.96 -1.43 8.58
N ALA A 83 4.85 -1.74 7.63
CA ALA A 83 5.83 -0.78 7.12
C ALA A 83 5.16 0.40 6.41
N GLY A 84 4.15 0.13 5.59
CA GLY A 84 3.34 1.12 4.87
C GLY A 84 2.56 2.04 5.79
N ALA A 85 1.80 1.49 6.73
CA ALA A 85 1.02 2.26 7.70
C ALA A 85 1.93 3.18 8.53
N MET A 86 3.07 2.67 9.00
CA MET A 86 4.02 3.50 9.75
C MET A 86 4.63 4.61 8.89
N LEU A 87 5.13 4.29 7.70
CA LEU A 87 5.82 5.26 6.84
C LEU A 87 4.84 6.28 6.25
N TYR A 88 3.73 5.82 5.67
CA TYR A 88 2.78 6.66 4.97
C TYR A 88 1.83 7.41 5.91
N ASP A 89 1.29 6.78 6.95
CA ASP A 89 0.33 7.48 7.81
C ASP A 89 1.03 8.26 8.93
N GLN A 90 1.99 7.66 9.62
CA GLN A 90 2.59 8.33 10.79
C GLN A 90 3.63 9.37 10.40
N ILE A 91 4.55 9.02 9.50
CA ILE A 91 5.64 9.91 9.11
C ILE A 91 5.18 10.85 7.98
N TRP A 92 4.71 10.29 6.86
CA TRP A 92 4.39 11.11 5.69
C TRP A 92 3.15 11.98 5.92
N LEU A 93 1.96 11.38 6.09
CA LEU A 93 0.73 12.13 6.29
C LEU A 93 0.71 12.84 7.65
N GLY A 94 1.09 12.12 8.71
CA GLY A 94 1.03 12.57 10.10
C GLY A 94 2.12 13.57 10.52
N SER A 95 3.15 13.78 9.70
CA SER A 95 4.20 14.76 9.96
C SER A 95 4.49 15.64 8.75
N TYR A 96 4.99 15.08 7.65
CA TYR A 96 5.40 15.89 6.47
C TYR A 96 4.24 16.68 5.85
N MET A 97 3.03 16.11 5.86
CA MET A 97 1.84 16.71 5.26
C MET A 97 0.88 17.34 6.27
N SER A 98 1.13 17.16 7.58
CA SER A 98 0.33 17.77 8.65
C SER A 98 1.19 18.18 9.87
N GLY A 99 1.42 17.27 10.82
CA GLY A 99 2.17 17.50 12.06
C GLY A 99 1.30 17.59 13.33
N GLY A 100 1.95 17.67 14.50
CA GLY A 100 1.30 17.73 15.81
C GLY A 100 1.20 16.38 16.49
N VAL A 101 0.05 16.06 17.10
CA VAL A 101 -0.21 14.74 17.72
C VAL A 101 -0.07 13.61 16.67
N GLY A 102 -0.46 13.89 15.43
CA GLY A 102 -0.29 12.96 14.31
C GLY A 102 -1.31 11.82 14.29
N PHE A 103 -0.96 10.76 13.57
CA PHE A 103 -1.87 9.71 13.13
C PHE A 103 -1.49 8.32 13.65
N THR A 104 -0.89 8.25 14.84
CA THR A 104 -0.41 6.99 15.42
C THR A 104 -1.48 5.91 15.43
N GLN A 105 -2.68 6.19 15.94
CA GLN A 105 -3.73 5.18 16.04
C GLN A 105 -4.44 4.88 14.72
N TYR A 106 -4.31 5.73 13.69
CA TYR A 106 -4.76 5.33 12.35
C TYR A 106 -3.88 4.21 11.82
N ALA A 107 -2.57 4.34 11.99
CA ALA A 107 -1.60 3.35 11.55
C ALA A 107 -1.60 2.08 12.42
N THR A 108 -1.61 2.21 13.76
CA THR A 108 -1.49 1.04 14.66
C THR A 108 -2.60 0.03 14.47
N ALA A 109 -3.81 0.47 14.08
CA ALA A 109 -4.91 -0.45 13.80
C ALA A 109 -4.53 -1.55 12.80
N ALA A 110 -3.63 -1.26 11.86
CA ALA A 110 -3.17 -2.20 10.84
C ALA A 110 -1.98 -3.08 11.27
N TYR A 111 -1.42 -2.90 12.48
CA TYR A 111 -0.26 -3.68 12.95
C TYR A 111 -0.26 -4.00 14.46
N THR A 112 -1.39 -3.82 15.15
CA THR A 112 -1.54 -4.19 16.56
C THR A 112 -2.68 -5.17 16.77
N ASP A 113 -2.63 -5.86 17.91
CA ASP A 113 -3.70 -6.69 18.46
C ASP A 113 -4.11 -7.88 17.58
N ASN A 114 -3.35 -8.17 16.52
CA ASN A 114 -3.57 -9.23 15.54
C ASN A 114 -4.96 -9.20 14.87
N VAL A 115 -5.60 -8.03 14.83
CA VAL A 115 -6.96 -7.90 14.27
C VAL A 115 -6.94 -8.05 12.75
N LEU A 116 -6.02 -7.35 12.07
CA LEU A 116 -5.87 -7.48 10.63
C LEU A 116 -5.34 -8.88 10.25
N ASP A 117 -4.49 -9.47 11.10
CA ASP A 117 -4.01 -10.84 10.95
C ASP A 117 -5.18 -11.82 10.91
N ASP A 118 -6.06 -11.78 11.91
CA ASP A 118 -7.25 -12.63 12.01
C ASP A 118 -8.11 -12.55 10.74
N PHE A 119 -8.46 -11.33 10.31
CA PHE A 119 -9.30 -11.12 9.12
C PHE A 119 -8.64 -11.63 7.83
N THR A 120 -7.32 -11.46 7.71
CA THR A 120 -6.59 -11.83 6.50
C THR A 120 -6.32 -13.34 6.44
N TYR A 121 -6.08 -13.99 7.59
CA TYR A 121 -5.97 -15.45 7.65
C TYR A 121 -7.31 -16.13 7.35
N PHE A 122 -8.43 -15.60 7.86
CA PHE A 122 -9.77 -16.07 7.46
C PHE A 122 -9.95 -16.00 5.94
N GLY A 123 -9.60 -14.87 5.33
CA GLY A 123 -9.75 -14.70 3.88
C GLY A 123 -8.80 -15.58 3.07
N GLN A 124 -7.58 -15.84 3.56
CA GLN A 124 -6.68 -16.81 2.95
C GLN A 124 -7.31 -18.22 2.97
N GLU A 125 -7.81 -18.68 4.11
CA GLU A 125 -8.42 -20.01 4.27
C GLU A 125 -9.63 -20.16 3.35
N TYR A 126 -10.51 -19.15 3.29
CA TYR A 126 -11.65 -19.13 2.39
C TYR A 126 -11.24 -19.30 0.91
N VAL A 127 -10.19 -18.61 0.49
CA VAL A 127 -9.67 -18.69 -0.89
C VAL A 127 -9.03 -20.05 -1.16
N GLU A 128 -8.19 -20.53 -0.26
CA GLU A 128 -7.47 -21.79 -0.40
C GLU A 128 -8.43 -22.98 -0.51
N ASP A 129 -9.48 -23.00 0.31
CA ASP A 129 -10.50 -24.06 0.29
C ASP A 129 -11.40 -24.01 -0.95
N LYS A 130 -11.79 -22.82 -1.39
CA LYS A 130 -12.78 -22.65 -2.47
C LYS A 130 -12.17 -22.71 -3.86
N TYR A 131 -11.02 -22.08 -4.05
CA TYR A 131 -10.39 -21.88 -5.36
C TYR A 131 -9.02 -22.55 -5.46
N GLY A 132 -8.29 -22.62 -4.34
CA GLY A 132 -6.84 -22.76 -4.35
C GLY A 132 -6.16 -21.40 -4.57
N MET A 133 -5.00 -21.22 -3.94
CA MET A 133 -4.24 -19.96 -4.01
C MET A 133 -3.87 -19.64 -5.47
N THR A 134 -4.20 -18.43 -5.93
CA THR A 134 -3.94 -17.89 -7.28
C THR A 134 -4.62 -18.61 -8.46
N GLU A 135 -5.59 -19.49 -8.19
CA GLU A 135 -6.27 -20.28 -9.22
C GLU A 135 -7.67 -19.75 -9.58
N ALA A 136 -8.17 -18.74 -8.86
CA ALA A 136 -9.48 -18.16 -9.15
C ALA A 136 -9.45 -17.33 -10.45
N PRO A 137 -10.56 -17.28 -11.22
CA PRO A 137 -10.66 -16.41 -12.39
C PRO A 137 -10.35 -14.95 -12.04
N ASN A 138 -9.49 -14.30 -12.83
CA ASN A 138 -9.13 -12.90 -12.62
C ASN A 138 -10.18 -11.96 -13.24
N ASP A 139 -11.37 -11.94 -12.65
CA ASP A 139 -12.53 -11.17 -13.10
C ASP A 139 -13.36 -10.63 -11.93
N MET A 140 -14.48 -9.98 -12.25
CA MET A 140 -15.34 -9.33 -11.26
C MET A 140 -16.17 -10.34 -10.43
N ASP A 141 -16.39 -11.56 -10.92
CA ASP A 141 -17.15 -12.55 -10.15
C ASP A 141 -16.33 -12.99 -8.93
N THR A 142 -15.02 -13.20 -9.10
CA THR A 142 -14.10 -13.46 -7.97
C THR A 142 -14.00 -12.26 -7.02
N VAL A 143 -13.96 -11.03 -7.55
CA VAL A 143 -13.95 -9.81 -6.72
C VAL A 143 -15.21 -9.73 -5.86
N LEU A 144 -16.38 -9.92 -6.47
CA LEU A 144 -17.67 -9.86 -5.78
C LEU A 144 -17.78 -10.94 -4.71
N ASP A 145 -17.28 -12.14 -4.98
CA ASP A 145 -17.31 -13.25 -4.04
C ASP A 145 -16.38 -13.01 -2.83
N VAL A 146 -15.07 -12.95 -3.08
CA VAL A 146 -14.05 -12.97 -2.02
C VAL A 146 -14.10 -11.69 -1.18
N ALA A 147 -14.20 -10.53 -1.82
CA ALA A 147 -14.21 -9.28 -1.07
C ALA A 147 -15.48 -9.10 -0.23
N SER A 148 -16.63 -9.60 -0.69
CA SER A 148 -17.87 -9.53 0.10
C SER A 148 -17.81 -10.45 1.30
N GLU A 149 -17.38 -11.70 1.11
CA GLU A 149 -17.31 -12.70 2.19
C GLU A 149 -16.38 -12.22 3.32
N VAL A 150 -15.17 -11.80 2.97
CA VAL A 150 -14.19 -11.33 3.96
C VAL A 150 -14.63 -10.02 4.61
N ASN A 151 -15.31 -9.13 3.86
CA ASN A 151 -15.86 -7.91 4.42
C ASN A 151 -16.93 -8.20 5.48
N PHE A 152 -17.87 -9.12 5.20
CA PHE A 152 -18.92 -9.48 6.16
C PHE A 152 -18.34 -10.14 7.40
N TYR A 153 -17.44 -11.11 7.24
CA TYR A 153 -16.75 -11.75 8.37
C TYR A 153 -16.10 -10.71 9.29
N ALA A 154 -15.33 -9.80 8.73
CA ALA A 154 -14.60 -8.81 9.51
C ALA A 154 -15.52 -7.80 10.20
N LEU A 155 -16.63 -7.40 9.56
CA LEU A 155 -17.64 -6.54 10.19
C LEU A 155 -18.41 -7.23 11.31
N GLU A 156 -18.73 -8.52 11.13
CA GLU A 156 -19.34 -9.36 12.17
C GLU A 156 -18.45 -9.43 13.42
N GLN A 157 -17.12 -9.48 13.27
CA GLN A 157 -16.22 -9.47 14.44
C GLN A 157 -16.40 -8.20 15.30
N PHE A 158 -16.63 -7.04 14.68
CA PHE A 158 -16.91 -5.80 15.42
C PHE A 158 -18.31 -5.76 16.05
N GLU A 159 -19.26 -6.53 15.50
CA GLU A 159 -20.62 -6.66 16.03
C GLU A 159 -20.67 -7.64 17.21
N ASP A 160 -19.97 -8.77 17.10
CA ASP A 160 -19.96 -9.86 18.08
C ASP A 160 -19.03 -9.59 19.27
N TYR A 161 -17.96 -8.82 19.07
CA TYR A 161 -16.99 -8.49 20.11
C TYR A 161 -16.98 -6.98 20.39
N PRO A 162 -17.84 -6.48 21.31
CA PRO A 162 -17.90 -5.06 21.66
C PRO A 162 -16.56 -4.47 22.11
N ALA A 163 -15.71 -5.27 22.77
CA ALA A 163 -14.36 -4.84 23.17
C ALA A 163 -13.44 -4.58 21.96
N LEU A 164 -13.61 -5.34 20.86
CA LEU A 164 -12.88 -5.10 19.62
C LEU A 164 -13.30 -3.78 18.97
N LEU A 165 -14.61 -3.52 18.93
CA LEU A 165 -15.14 -2.24 18.45
C LEU A 165 -14.67 -1.05 19.31
N GLU A 166 -14.51 -1.24 20.62
CA GLU A 166 -13.95 -0.23 21.52
C GLU A 166 -12.44 -0.01 21.31
N THR A 167 -11.67 -1.07 21.11
CA THR A 167 -10.23 -0.98 20.80
C THR A 167 -10.01 -0.24 19.48
N ILE A 168 -10.73 -0.64 18.42
CA ILE A 168 -10.70 0.01 17.10
C ILE A 168 -11.88 0.99 16.98
N PHE A 169 -11.91 1.97 17.87
CA PHE A 169 -13.02 2.92 18.00
C PHE A 169 -13.23 3.79 16.76
N GLY A 170 -12.18 4.07 15.99
CA GLY A 170 -12.23 4.94 14.82
C GLY A 170 -12.84 4.23 13.61
N GLY A 171 -13.86 4.83 12.99
CA GLY A 171 -14.47 4.28 11.77
C GLY A 171 -13.46 4.06 10.64
N SER A 172 -12.52 5.00 10.44
CA SER A 172 -11.49 4.91 9.41
C SER A 172 -10.49 3.78 9.65
N GLN A 173 -10.22 3.47 10.93
CA GLN A 173 -9.34 2.36 11.31
C GLN A 173 -10.01 1.02 10.96
N ARG A 174 -11.30 0.88 11.28
CA ARG A 174 -12.06 -0.31 10.89
C ARG A 174 -12.17 -0.44 9.38
N ALA A 175 -12.53 0.65 8.70
CA ALA A 175 -12.65 0.66 7.25
C ALA A 175 -11.35 0.20 6.57
N SER A 176 -10.19 0.68 7.02
CA SER A 176 -8.90 0.30 6.41
C SER A 176 -8.57 -1.17 6.63
N ILE A 177 -8.73 -1.71 7.84
CA ILE A 177 -8.33 -3.10 8.12
C ILE A 177 -9.33 -4.12 7.55
N VAL A 178 -10.63 -3.79 7.49
CA VAL A 178 -11.61 -4.63 6.80
C VAL A 178 -11.33 -4.68 5.30
N ALA A 179 -11.13 -3.52 4.66
CA ALA A 179 -10.84 -3.47 3.23
C ALA A 179 -9.46 -4.03 2.88
N ALA A 180 -8.47 -3.91 3.77
CA ALA A 180 -7.17 -4.54 3.61
C ALA A 180 -7.31 -6.06 3.52
N ALA A 181 -8.01 -6.68 4.47
CA ALA A 181 -8.24 -8.12 4.45
C ALA A 181 -9.00 -8.56 3.17
N ALA A 182 -10.07 -7.87 2.81
CA ALA A 182 -10.86 -8.17 1.61
C ALA A 182 -10.04 -8.03 0.31
N GLY A 183 -9.27 -6.96 0.17
CA GLY A 183 -8.43 -6.70 -0.99
C GLY A 183 -7.27 -7.69 -1.12
N CYS A 184 -6.59 -7.99 0.00
CA CYS A 184 -5.49 -8.97 0.02
C CYS A 184 -6.00 -10.37 -0.33
N SER A 185 -7.13 -10.78 0.26
CA SER A 185 -7.73 -12.09 -0.03
C SER A 185 -8.17 -12.21 -1.50
N THR A 186 -8.73 -11.15 -2.07
CA THR A 186 -9.07 -11.13 -3.50
C THR A 186 -7.82 -11.24 -4.39
N ALA A 187 -6.72 -10.61 -4.00
CA ALA A 187 -5.44 -10.74 -4.70
C ALA A 187 -4.83 -12.14 -4.53
N PHE A 188 -4.97 -12.77 -3.36
CA PHE A 188 -4.58 -14.17 -3.13
C PHE A 188 -5.34 -15.13 -4.03
N ALA A 189 -6.63 -14.87 -4.27
CA ALA A 189 -7.45 -15.71 -5.15
C ALA A 189 -7.01 -15.60 -6.61
N THR A 190 -6.80 -14.38 -7.09
CA THR A 190 -6.61 -14.09 -8.52
C THR A 190 -5.15 -14.04 -8.97
N GLY A 191 -4.20 -13.95 -8.03
CA GLY A 191 -2.80 -13.65 -8.33
C GLY A 191 -2.60 -12.28 -8.99
N ASN A 192 -3.51 -11.31 -8.79
CA ASN A 192 -3.46 -10.00 -9.43
C ASN A 192 -3.82 -8.85 -8.49
N ALA A 193 -2.94 -7.85 -8.38
CA ALA A 193 -3.14 -6.71 -7.49
C ALA A 193 -4.30 -5.79 -7.92
N GLN A 194 -4.67 -5.77 -9.20
CA GLN A 194 -5.69 -4.84 -9.71
C GLN A 194 -7.11 -5.28 -9.33
N THR A 195 -7.40 -6.58 -9.39
CA THR A 195 -8.65 -7.15 -8.85
C THR A 195 -8.66 -7.11 -7.33
N GLY A 196 -7.51 -7.32 -6.67
CA GLY A 196 -7.35 -7.03 -5.24
C GLY A 196 -7.78 -5.60 -4.86
N LEU A 197 -7.32 -4.61 -5.63
CA LEU A 197 -7.72 -3.21 -5.44
C LEU A 197 -9.21 -2.97 -5.70
N SER A 198 -9.81 -3.69 -6.65
CA SER A 198 -11.26 -3.66 -6.84
C SER A 198 -12.00 -4.22 -5.62
N GLY A 199 -11.48 -5.27 -4.99
CA GLY A 199 -12.00 -5.85 -3.76
C GLY A 199 -11.94 -4.88 -2.58
N TRP A 200 -10.84 -4.14 -2.43
CA TRP A 200 -10.73 -3.06 -1.44
C TRP A 200 -11.89 -2.06 -1.57
N TYR A 201 -12.14 -1.54 -2.78
CA TYR A 201 -13.19 -0.54 -2.98
C TYR A 201 -14.60 -1.11 -2.79
N LEU A 202 -14.84 -2.36 -3.19
CA LEU A 202 -16.11 -3.03 -2.93
C LEU A 202 -16.37 -3.15 -1.41
N SER A 203 -15.36 -3.55 -0.65
CA SER A 203 -15.45 -3.63 0.82
C SER A 203 -15.85 -2.28 1.43
N MET A 204 -15.25 -1.18 0.97
CA MET A 204 -15.61 0.17 1.45
C MET A 204 -17.09 0.50 1.21
N TYR A 205 -17.65 0.11 0.06
CA TYR A 205 -19.05 0.35 -0.24
C TYR A 205 -19.98 -0.51 0.63
N LEU A 206 -19.67 -1.80 0.79
CA LEU A 206 -20.46 -2.71 1.62
C LEU A 206 -20.46 -2.27 3.08
N HIS A 207 -19.29 -1.93 3.63
CA HIS A 207 -19.15 -1.41 5.01
C HIS A 207 -20.00 -0.16 5.21
N LYS A 208 -19.92 0.80 4.28
CA LYS A 208 -20.68 2.05 4.36
C LYS A 208 -22.17 1.80 4.46
N GLU A 209 -22.71 0.90 3.65
CA GLU A 209 -24.13 0.58 3.65
C GLU A 209 -24.55 -0.26 4.88
N GLN A 210 -23.73 -1.21 5.32
CA GLN A 210 -24.05 -2.06 6.47
C GLN A 210 -24.17 -1.25 7.77
N HIS A 211 -23.24 -0.33 8.03
CA HIS A 211 -23.20 0.42 9.30
C HIS A 211 -23.67 1.86 9.18
N SER A 212 -24.08 2.32 7.99
CA SER A 212 -24.45 3.72 7.70
C SER A 212 -23.34 4.72 8.11
N ARG A 213 -22.09 4.26 8.12
CA ARG A 213 -20.87 5.02 8.45
C ARG A 213 -19.67 4.33 7.83
N LEU A 214 -18.60 5.08 7.64
CA LEU A 214 -17.32 4.55 7.16
C LEU A 214 -16.17 5.19 7.95
N GLY A 215 -15.45 6.15 7.37
CA GLY A 215 -14.35 6.87 8.00
C GLY A 215 -14.65 8.32 8.37
N PHE A 216 -13.57 9.08 8.58
CA PHE A 216 -13.62 10.51 8.83
C PHE A 216 -14.09 11.31 7.60
N TYR A 217 -14.29 12.62 7.76
CA TYR A 217 -14.67 13.50 6.65
C TYR A 217 -13.60 13.52 5.55
N GLY A 218 -13.91 12.93 4.40
CA GLY A 218 -13.02 12.88 3.25
C GLY A 218 -12.20 11.60 3.16
N TYR A 219 -12.37 10.66 4.10
CA TYR A 219 -11.76 9.34 4.06
C TYR A 219 -12.02 8.65 2.72
N ASP A 220 -13.29 8.65 2.28
CA ASP A 220 -13.72 7.93 1.08
C ASP A 220 -13.56 8.72 -0.22
N LEU A 221 -12.76 9.80 -0.25
CA LEU A 221 -12.48 10.50 -1.51
C LEU A 221 -11.90 9.54 -2.55
N GLN A 222 -10.89 8.77 -2.15
CA GLN A 222 -10.27 7.80 -3.04
C GLN A 222 -11.19 6.63 -3.32
N ASP A 223 -11.98 6.21 -2.32
CA ASP A 223 -12.84 5.03 -2.44
C ASP A 223 -14.05 5.29 -3.33
N GLN A 224 -14.63 6.50 -3.31
CA GLN A 224 -15.70 6.90 -4.24
C GLN A 224 -15.19 7.05 -5.68
N CYS A 225 -13.94 7.48 -5.88
CA CYS A 225 -13.28 7.47 -7.20
C CYS A 225 -12.77 6.07 -7.60
N GLY A 226 -12.69 5.16 -6.64
CA GLY A 226 -11.89 3.94 -6.71
C GLY A 226 -12.33 3.04 -7.85
N ALA A 227 -13.56 2.54 -7.81
CA ALA A 227 -14.06 1.56 -8.77
C ALA A 227 -13.91 1.99 -10.24
N SER A 228 -14.15 3.26 -10.57
CA SER A 228 -13.97 3.78 -11.93
C SER A 228 -12.50 3.86 -12.35
N ASN A 229 -11.59 4.06 -11.39
CA ASN A 229 -10.17 4.31 -11.65
C ASN A 229 -9.30 3.05 -11.48
N VAL A 230 -9.83 1.93 -10.98
CA VAL A 230 -9.08 0.66 -10.94
C VAL A 230 -8.67 0.25 -12.35
N PHE A 231 -9.62 0.14 -13.27
CA PHE A 231 -9.35 -0.33 -14.64
C PHE A 231 -9.32 0.80 -15.68
N SER A 232 -9.24 2.06 -15.23
CA SER A 232 -9.05 3.20 -16.14
C SER A 232 -7.71 3.07 -16.88
N ILE A 233 -7.65 3.65 -18.06
CA ILE A 233 -6.44 3.74 -18.90
C ILE A 233 -6.11 5.19 -19.27
N ARG A 234 -6.79 6.15 -18.64
CA ARG A 234 -6.61 7.59 -18.90
C ARG A 234 -5.35 8.11 -18.21
N GLY A 235 -4.89 9.28 -18.63
CA GLY A 235 -3.56 9.82 -18.27
C GLY A 235 -3.24 9.82 -16.77
N ASP A 236 -4.08 10.40 -15.93
CA ASP A 236 -3.86 10.55 -14.49
C ASP A 236 -4.74 9.61 -13.63
N GLU A 237 -5.33 8.59 -14.25
CA GLU A 237 -6.20 7.60 -13.60
C GLU A 237 -5.68 6.16 -13.77
N GLY A 238 -5.21 5.82 -14.97
CA GLY A 238 -4.85 4.46 -15.30
C GLY A 238 -3.44 4.11 -14.87
N LEU A 239 -3.32 3.26 -13.85
CA LEU A 239 -2.02 2.73 -13.41
C LEU A 239 -2.19 1.40 -12.64
N PRO A 240 -1.34 0.38 -12.89
CA PRO A 240 -1.26 -0.80 -12.02
C PRO A 240 -0.93 -0.41 -10.57
N LEU A 241 -1.52 -1.10 -9.60
CA LEU A 241 -1.39 -0.75 -8.18
C LEU A 241 0.07 -0.65 -7.72
N GLU A 242 0.93 -1.55 -8.17
CA GLU A 242 2.35 -1.62 -7.81
C GLU A 242 3.11 -0.33 -8.19
N ALA A 243 2.66 0.35 -9.25
CA ALA A 243 3.23 1.60 -9.74
C ALA A 243 2.52 2.85 -9.16
N ARG A 244 1.40 2.68 -8.45
CA ARG A 244 0.77 3.77 -7.68
C ARG A 244 1.62 4.08 -6.44
N GLY A 245 1.22 5.13 -5.73
CA GLY A 245 1.86 5.56 -4.49
C GLY A 245 1.12 6.76 -3.91
N ALA A 246 1.68 7.35 -2.85
CA ALA A 246 1.12 8.53 -2.19
C ALA A 246 1.10 9.81 -3.07
N ASN A 247 1.57 9.74 -4.31
CA ASN A 247 1.44 10.82 -5.30
C ASN A 247 0.42 10.51 -6.42
N TYR A 248 -0.16 9.31 -6.47
CA TYR A 248 -1.30 9.03 -7.35
C TYR A 248 -2.46 9.98 -6.97
N PRO A 249 -3.16 10.63 -7.92
CA PRO A 249 -3.98 11.81 -7.62
C PRO A 249 -5.02 11.60 -6.52
N ASN A 250 -5.70 10.45 -6.51
CA ASN A 250 -6.72 10.17 -5.50
C ASN A 250 -6.13 9.83 -4.10
N TYR A 251 -4.85 9.44 -4.01
CA TYR A 251 -4.23 8.92 -2.77
C TYR A 251 -3.33 9.94 -2.07
N ALA A 252 -3.37 11.20 -2.51
CA ALA A 252 -2.38 12.19 -2.14
C ALA A 252 -2.71 12.99 -0.86
N MET A 253 -3.72 12.56 -0.10
CA MET A 253 -4.27 13.20 1.10
C MET A 253 -4.79 12.12 2.04
#